data_AF-A0A2D9CG88-F1
#
_entry.id   AF-A0A2D9CG88-F1
#
_cell.length_a   1.000
_cell.length_b   1.000
_cell.length_c   1.000
_cell.angle_alpha   90.00
_cell.angle_beta   90.00
_cell.angle_gamma   90.00
#
_symmetry.space_group_name_H-M   'P 1'
#
loop_
_entity.id
_entity.type
_entity.pdbx_description
1 polymer ?
#
loop_
_entity_poly.entity_id
_entity_poly.type
_entity_poly.pdbx_seq_one_letter_code
_entity_poly.pdbx_strand_id
1 'polypeptide(L)'
;MNALSNILYPQEEKVTIATTQQHFIDHLEKSVDWNKVFGVVDSLYSDDGFISNADNFTRATAVERALDKFSGLVRVDQSGYDFMYGEEKIELKMGKNLFQKTNPFATKKFKVKNFQGEKKTVEDFKNQKTFDYMLVLDLTARRVVVVEDEYARPLYEGYGDGVMIKLDIGNYFECEIGSVEPVVPPTKLSAAIEKSIEDYLNF
;
A
#
# COMPACT_ATOMS: atom_id res chain seq x y z
N MET A 1 -23.72 -15.72 47.13
CA MET A 1 -24.26 -15.31 45.83
C MET A 1 -23.72 -13.92 45.52
N ASN A 2 -22.87 -13.81 44.51
CA ASN A 2 -22.77 -12.69 43.56
C ASN A 2 -21.53 -12.92 42.68
N ALA A 3 -21.76 -13.53 41.52
CA ALA A 3 -20.81 -13.61 40.42
C ALA A 3 -21.61 -13.34 39.14
N LEU A 4 -21.96 -12.08 38.91
CA LEU A 4 -22.56 -11.60 37.66
C LEU A 4 -22.04 -10.18 37.42
N SER A 5 -20.81 -10.07 36.92
CA SER A 5 -20.32 -8.84 36.29
C SER A 5 -19.36 -9.09 35.14
N ASN A 6 -19.35 -10.29 34.58
CA ASN A 6 -18.60 -10.59 33.37
C ASN A 6 -19.58 -11.06 32.30
N ILE A 7 -19.28 -10.66 31.05
CA ILE A 7 -19.94 -11.04 29.79
C ILE A 7 -21.01 -10.03 29.34
N LEU A 8 -20.56 -8.86 28.85
CA LEU A 8 -21.32 -8.13 27.82
C LEU A 8 -20.47 -7.31 26.84
N TYR A 9 -19.13 -7.36 26.89
CA TYR A 9 -18.28 -6.68 25.90
C TYR A 9 -17.05 -7.51 25.51
N PRO A 10 -17.23 -8.46 24.56
CA PRO A 10 -16.24 -8.65 23.50
C PRO A 10 -16.82 -9.10 22.13
N GLN A 11 -18.14 -9.02 21.91
CA GLN A 11 -18.80 -9.58 20.71
C GLN A 11 -19.09 -8.52 19.63
N GLU A 12 -19.62 -7.34 19.99
CA GLU A 12 -19.96 -6.28 19.02
C GLU A 12 -18.72 -5.70 18.32
N GLU A 13 -17.64 -5.49 19.06
CA GLU A 13 -16.39 -4.94 18.52
C GLU A 13 -15.77 -5.87 17.46
N LYS A 14 -15.75 -7.19 17.70
CA LYS A 14 -15.26 -8.18 16.73
C LYS A 14 -16.13 -8.29 15.48
N VAL A 15 -17.46 -8.18 15.61
CA VAL A 15 -18.39 -8.22 14.47
C VAL A 15 -18.24 -6.96 13.60
N THR A 16 -17.99 -5.81 14.22
CA THR A 16 -17.82 -4.53 13.52
C THR A 16 -16.48 -4.47 12.78
N ILE A 17 -15.38 -4.94 13.40
CA ILE A 17 -14.05 -5.01 12.76
C ILE A 17 -14.06 -5.96 11.55
N ALA A 18 -14.66 -7.14 11.70
CA ALA A 18 -14.77 -8.11 10.60
C ALA A 18 -15.63 -7.59 9.43
N THR A 19 -16.62 -6.74 9.70
CA THR A 19 -17.42 -6.11 8.64
C THR A 19 -16.66 -4.98 7.95
N THR A 20 -15.95 -4.13 8.68
CA THR A 20 -15.17 -3.02 8.09
C THR A 20 -14.02 -3.51 7.20
N GLN A 21 -13.28 -4.54 7.62
CA GLN A 21 -12.24 -5.14 6.79
C GLN A 21 -12.82 -5.70 5.50
N GLN A 22 -13.92 -6.46 5.60
CA GLN A 22 -14.59 -7.01 4.44
C GLN A 22 -15.10 -5.89 3.51
N HIS A 23 -15.60 -4.78 4.05
CA HIS A 23 -16.00 -3.63 3.24
C HIS A 23 -14.84 -2.99 2.47
N PHE A 24 -13.66 -2.89 3.07
CA PHE A 24 -12.49 -2.37 2.37
C PHE A 24 -11.99 -3.35 1.29
N ILE A 25 -11.92 -4.64 1.60
CA ILE A 25 -11.58 -5.70 0.63
C ILE A 25 -12.56 -5.70 -0.54
N ASP A 26 -13.86 -5.75 -0.26
CA ASP A 26 -14.91 -5.74 -1.28
C ASP A 26 -14.79 -4.53 -2.21
N HIS A 27 -14.47 -3.37 -1.64
CA HIS A 27 -14.23 -2.15 -2.40
C HIS A 27 -13.01 -2.28 -3.30
N LEU A 28 -11.88 -2.80 -2.80
CA LEU A 28 -10.70 -3.07 -3.60
C LEU A 28 -10.99 -4.04 -4.75
N GLU A 29 -11.80 -5.07 -4.53
CA GLU A 29 -12.12 -6.09 -5.54
C GLU A 29 -13.12 -5.61 -6.60
N LYS A 30 -14.09 -4.78 -6.22
CA LYS A 30 -15.26 -4.48 -7.07
C LYS A 30 -15.29 -3.06 -7.62
N SER A 31 -14.69 -2.10 -6.91
CA SER A 31 -14.83 -0.67 -7.24
C SER A 31 -13.59 -0.07 -7.89
N VAL A 32 -12.42 -0.65 -7.66
CA VAL A 32 -11.15 -0.11 -8.16
C VAL A 32 -10.92 -0.52 -9.61
N ASP A 33 -10.60 0.45 -10.47
CA ASP A 33 -10.23 0.20 -11.86
C ASP A 33 -8.75 -0.21 -11.95
N TRP A 34 -8.47 -1.47 -11.61
CA TRP A 34 -7.13 -2.04 -11.62
C TRP A 34 -6.49 -2.04 -13.01
N ASN A 35 -7.29 -2.09 -14.08
CA ASN A 35 -6.79 -2.01 -15.45
C ASN A 35 -6.11 -0.66 -15.71
N LYS A 36 -6.68 0.44 -15.21
CA LYS A 36 -6.03 1.76 -15.30
C LYS A 36 -4.89 1.93 -14.31
N VAL A 37 -5.02 1.45 -13.07
CA VAL A 37 -3.93 1.53 -12.07
C VAL A 37 -2.69 0.79 -12.57
N PHE A 38 -2.82 -0.46 -12.99
CA PHE A 38 -1.70 -1.22 -13.54
C PHE A 38 -1.33 -0.77 -14.96
N GLY A 39 -2.22 -0.12 -15.71
CA GLY A 39 -1.89 0.56 -16.95
C GLY A 39 -0.90 1.71 -16.73
N VAL A 40 -1.07 2.48 -15.65
CA VAL A 40 -0.08 3.48 -15.22
C VAL A 40 1.23 2.81 -14.82
N VAL A 41 1.19 1.73 -14.01
CA VAL A 41 2.40 0.97 -13.64
C VAL A 41 3.17 0.52 -14.89
N ASP A 42 2.51 -0.18 -15.82
CA ASP A 42 3.14 -0.69 -17.03
C ASP A 42 3.73 0.44 -17.87
N SER A 43 3.02 1.54 -18.03
CA SER A 43 3.53 2.73 -18.73
C SER A 43 4.76 3.31 -18.05
N LEU A 44 4.78 3.46 -16.73
CA LEU A 44 5.90 4.07 -15.98
C LEU A 44 7.16 3.20 -15.97
N TYR A 45 7.00 1.88 -15.98
CA TYR A 45 8.14 0.95 -15.94
C TYR A 45 8.64 0.54 -17.33
N SER A 46 7.88 0.85 -18.39
CA SER A 46 8.35 0.78 -19.79
C SER A 46 8.78 2.14 -20.37
N ASP A 47 8.57 3.23 -19.63
CA ASP A 47 9.04 4.57 -19.98
C ASP A 47 10.59 4.63 -19.89
N ASP A 48 11.21 4.83 -21.05
CA ASP A 48 12.66 4.91 -21.24
C ASP A 48 13.27 6.23 -20.78
N GLY A 49 12.45 7.26 -20.54
CA GLY A 49 12.90 8.52 -19.95
C GLY A 49 13.15 8.42 -18.44
N PHE A 50 12.65 7.39 -17.76
CA PHE A 50 12.92 7.16 -16.33
C PHE A 50 14.08 6.19 -16.12
N ILE A 51 15.30 6.72 -16.03
CA ILE A 51 16.55 5.96 -16.01
C ILE A 51 17.17 5.90 -14.60
N SER A 52 16.95 6.93 -13.79
CA SER A 52 17.65 7.14 -12.53
C SER A 52 16.89 6.58 -11.32
N ASN A 53 17.59 6.45 -10.20
CA ASN A 53 16.96 6.12 -8.92
C ASN A 53 16.04 7.24 -8.41
N ALA A 54 16.28 8.49 -8.80
CA ALA A 54 15.42 9.61 -8.41
C ALA A 54 14.01 9.48 -9.02
N ASP A 55 13.91 8.87 -10.21
CA ASP A 55 12.64 8.64 -10.89
C ASP A 55 11.72 7.68 -10.12
N ASN A 56 12.24 6.91 -9.17
CA ASN A 56 11.41 6.05 -8.33
C ASN A 56 10.38 6.85 -7.52
N PHE A 57 10.73 8.07 -7.08
CA PHE A 57 9.79 8.94 -6.38
C PHE A 57 8.67 9.41 -7.32
N THR A 58 9.02 9.81 -8.54
CA THR A 58 8.04 10.19 -9.57
C THR A 58 7.12 9.02 -9.91
N ARG A 59 7.68 7.81 -10.11
CA ARG A 59 6.89 6.61 -10.39
C ARG A 59 5.95 6.28 -9.23
N ALA A 60 6.44 6.26 -7.99
CA ALA A 60 5.62 6.01 -6.80
C ALA A 60 4.48 7.03 -6.68
N THR A 61 4.80 8.32 -6.81
CA THR A 61 3.81 9.41 -6.79
C THR A 61 2.75 9.23 -7.88
N ALA A 62 3.16 8.87 -9.10
CA ALA A 62 2.22 8.66 -10.20
C ALA A 62 1.30 7.46 -9.96
N VAL A 63 1.80 6.36 -9.36
CA VAL A 63 0.97 5.21 -8.96
C VAL A 63 0.01 5.59 -7.83
N GLU A 64 0.46 6.36 -6.83
CA GLU A 64 -0.41 6.86 -5.76
C GLU A 64 -1.55 7.73 -6.31
N ARG A 65 -1.24 8.62 -7.25
CA ARG A 65 -2.23 9.47 -7.94
C ARG A 65 -3.17 8.65 -8.82
N ALA A 66 -2.70 7.55 -9.41
CA ALA A 66 -3.55 6.63 -10.14
C ALA A 66 -4.54 5.93 -9.20
N LEU A 67 -4.08 5.47 -8.02
CA LEU A 67 -4.97 4.93 -6.99
C LEU A 67 -6.00 5.99 -6.57
N ASP A 68 -5.56 7.18 -6.15
CA ASP A 68 -6.46 8.30 -5.79
C ASP A 68 -7.54 8.54 -6.85
N LYS A 69 -7.15 8.54 -8.13
CA LYS A 69 -8.04 8.81 -9.25
C LYS A 69 -9.00 7.66 -9.58
N PHE A 70 -8.58 6.42 -9.43
CA PHE A 70 -9.26 5.24 -10.00
C PHE A 70 -9.73 4.22 -8.95
N SER A 71 -9.55 4.51 -7.67
CA SER A 71 -9.95 3.60 -6.59
C SER A 71 -10.99 4.17 -5.65
N GLY A 72 -11.24 5.48 -5.63
CA GLY A 72 -12.09 6.11 -4.60
C GLY A 72 -11.41 6.23 -3.22
N LEU A 73 -10.14 5.81 -3.10
CA LEU A 73 -9.28 6.21 -1.99
C LEU A 73 -8.91 7.69 -2.14
N VAL A 74 -8.76 8.39 -1.02
CA VAL A 74 -8.38 9.80 -1.02
C VAL A 74 -6.93 9.94 -0.55
N ARG A 75 -6.04 10.39 -1.42
CA ARG A 75 -4.62 10.62 -1.06
C ARG A 75 -4.50 11.80 -0.11
N VAL A 76 -3.80 11.60 1.01
CA VAL A 76 -3.61 12.63 2.05
C VAL A 76 -2.15 12.89 2.42
N ASP A 77 -1.24 11.98 2.07
CA ASP A 77 0.22 12.14 2.23
C ASP A 77 0.63 12.56 3.66
N GLN A 78 0.07 11.87 4.65
CA GLN A 78 0.27 12.16 6.07
C GLN A 78 1.34 11.23 6.65
N SER A 79 1.98 11.67 7.73
CA SER A 79 2.97 10.83 8.41
C SER A 79 2.30 9.55 8.94
N GLY A 80 2.60 8.43 8.30
CA GLY A 80 2.21 7.09 8.71
C GLY A 80 0.97 6.49 8.04
N TYR A 81 0.40 7.17 7.04
CA TYR A 81 -0.61 6.63 6.12
C TYR A 81 -0.72 7.51 4.87
N ASP A 82 -1.00 6.91 3.73
CA ASP A 82 -0.96 7.56 2.42
C ASP A 82 -2.37 7.94 1.92
N PHE A 83 -3.39 7.16 2.31
CA PHE A 83 -4.78 7.34 1.88
C PHE A 83 -5.79 7.24 3.01
N MET A 84 -6.98 7.80 2.77
CA MET A 84 -8.19 7.57 3.54
C MET A 84 -9.20 6.74 2.72
N TYR A 85 -9.88 5.80 3.38
CA TYR A 85 -11.08 5.13 2.88
C TYR A 85 -12.20 5.30 3.91
N GLY A 86 -13.08 6.27 3.70
CA GLY A 86 -13.97 6.73 4.77
C GLY A 86 -13.16 7.28 5.93
N GLU A 87 -13.30 6.67 7.11
CA GLU A 87 -12.53 7.02 8.32
C GLU A 87 -11.24 6.20 8.48
N GLU A 88 -11.05 5.17 7.66
CA GLU A 88 -9.93 4.23 7.75
C GLU A 88 -8.66 4.80 7.11
N LYS A 89 -7.54 4.67 7.81
CA LYS A 89 -6.21 5.09 7.36
C LYS A 89 -5.51 3.95 6.65
N ILE A 90 -5.02 4.21 5.44
CA ILE A 90 -4.39 3.20 4.60
C ILE A 90 -2.92 3.59 4.35
N GLU A 91 -1.99 2.75 4.76
CA GLU A 91 -0.58 2.85 4.36
C GLU A 91 -0.35 2.01 3.10
N LEU A 92 0.23 2.60 2.06
CA LEU A 92 0.56 1.93 0.81
C LEU A 92 2.02 1.45 0.83
N LYS A 93 2.22 0.19 0.43
CA LYS A 93 3.52 -0.36 0.07
C LYS A 93 3.44 -0.97 -1.31
N MET A 94 4.44 -0.69 -2.14
CA MET A 94 4.48 -1.22 -3.49
C MET A 94 5.90 -1.60 -3.89
N GLY A 95 6.04 -2.59 -4.76
CA GLY A 95 7.33 -3.01 -5.25
C GLY A 95 7.24 -4.04 -6.37
N LYS A 96 8.32 -4.16 -7.14
CA LYS A 96 8.45 -5.19 -8.18
C LYS A 96 8.96 -6.50 -7.58
N ASN A 97 8.34 -7.62 -7.93
CA ASN A 97 8.72 -8.96 -7.45
C ASN A 97 8.78 -9.00 -5.90
N LEU A 98 7.75 -8.44 -5.25
CA LEU A 98 7.63 -8.48 -3.79
C LEU A 98 7.40 -9.92 -3.34
N PHE A 99 6.45 -10.62 -3.94
CA PHE A 99 6.25 -12.05 -3.70
C PHE A 99 7.34 -12.87 -4.38
N GLN A 100 7.85 -13.86 -3.66
CA GLN A 100 9.01 -14.64 -4.09
C GLN A 100 8.60 -15.65 -5.16
N LYS A 101 9.39 -15.77 -6.23
CA LYS A 101 9.16 -16.81 -7.25
C LYS A 101 9.26 -18.23 -6.69
N THR A 102 10.14 -18.44 -5.70
CA THR A 102 10.38 -19.74 -5.06
C THR A 102 9.35 -20.08 -3.99
N ASN A 103 8.73 -19.08 -3.37
CA ASN A 103 7.60 -19.24 -2.45
C ASN A 103 6.58 -18.14 -2.75
N PRO A 104 5.59 -18.40 -3.61
CA PRO A 104 4.64 -17.37 -4.05
C PRO A 104 3.75 -16.87 -2.92
N PHE A 105 3.68 -17.55 -1.77
CA PHE A 105 2.88 -17.12 -0.62
C PHE A 105 3.67 -16.24 0.37
N ALA A 106 4.94 -15.96 0.07
CA ALA A 106 5.79 -15.15 0.93
C ALA A 106 6.35 -13.93 0.17
N THR A 107 6.39 -12.79 0.83
CA THR A 107 7.11 -11.63 0.32
C THR A 107 8.60 -11.74 0.61
N LYS A 108 9.41 -10.98 -0.13
CA LYS A 108 10.73 -10.52 0.35
C LYS A 108 10.52 -9.56 1.51
N LYS A 109 11.59 -9.28 2.27
CA LYS A 109 11.56 -8.18 3.24
C LYS A 109 11.39 -6.86 2.50
N PHE A 110 10.44 -6.05 2.94
CA PHE A 110 10.26 -4.69 2.44
C PHE A 110 10.15 -3.71 3.60
N LYS A 111 10.53 -2.46 3.34
CA LYS A 111 10.58 -1.42 4.36
C LYS A 111 9.19 -0.85 4.60
N VAL A 112 8.79 -0.75 5.88
CA VAL A 112 7.52 -0.14 6.29
C VAL A 112 7.76 1.26 6.83
N LYS A 113 8.73 1.45 7.72
CA LYS A 113 9.03 2.74 8.37
C LYS A 113 10.54 3.04 8.34
N ASN A 114 10.89 4.32 8.42
CA ASN A 114 12.29 4.77 8.64
C ASN A 114 12.49 5.15 10.11
N PHE A 115 13.71 5.01 10.66
CA PHE A 115 14.00 5.37 12.06
C PHE A 115 14.00 6.88 12.37
N GLN A 116 13.63 7.73 11.39
CA GLN A 116 13.48 9.20 11.52
C GLN A 116 14.65 9.91 12.22
N GLY A 117 15.89 9.40 12.10
CA GLY A 117 17.08 10.09 12.60
C GLY A 117 17.29 10.08 14.13
N GLU A 118 17.17 8.90 14.78
CA GLU A 118 17.76 8.55 16.10
C GLU A 118 16.86 8.48 17.34
N LYS A 119 15.52 8.45 17.24
CA LYS A 119 14.69 8.34 18.47
C LYS A 119 13.59 7.29 18.49
N LYS A 120 13.34 6.56 17.40
CA LYS A 120 12.36 5.48 17.40
C LYS A 120 13.04 4.13 17.24
N THR A 121 12.72 3.22 18.13
CA THR A 121 13.07 1.80 18.08
C THR A 121 11.98 1.02 17.33
N VAL A 122 12.28 -0.22 16.95
CA VAL A 122 11.27 -1.13 16.40
C VAL A 122 10.10 -1.30 17.38
N GLU A 123 10.39 -1.36 18.68
CA GLU A 123 9.39 -1.53 19.72
C GLU A 123 8.43 -0.33 19.79
N ASP A 124 8.93 0.89 19.56
CA ASP A 124 8.06 2.07 19.45
C ASP A 124 7.06 1.93 18.29
N PHE A 125 7.51 1.40 17.15
CA PHE A 125 6.63 1.14 16.01
C PHE A 125 5.66 -0.03 16.24
N LYS A 126 6.03 -1.03 17.05
CA LYS A 126 5.11 -2.10 17.46
C LYS A 126 4.01 -1.60 18.40
N ASN A 127 4.28 -0.54 19.15
CA ASN A 127 3.32 0.03 20.11
C ASN A 127 2.54 1.23 19.57
N GLN A 128 2.87 1.74 18.37
CA GLN A 128 2.21 2.88 17.75
C GLN A 128 1.39 2.47 16.51
N LYS A 129 0.05 2.45 16.64
CA LYS A 129 -0.85 2.36 15.47
C LYS A 129 -0.76 3.65 14.66
N THR A 130 -0.53 3.53 13.35
CA THR A 130 -0.44 4.70 12.43
C THR A 130 -1.38 4.61 11.24
N PHE A 131 -1.82 3.40 10.91
CA PHE A 131 -2.82 3.09 9.89
C PHE A 131 -3.77 2.02 10.44
N ASP A 132 -4.88 1.80 9.77
CA ASP A 132 -5.82 0.71 10.04
C ASP A 132 -5.51 -0.48 9.13
N TYR A 133 -5.24 -0.21 7.85
CA TYR A 133 -4.82 -1.21 6.86
C TYR A 133 -3.53 -0.82 6.15
N MET A 134 -2.68 -1.81 5.89
CA MET A 134 -1.57 -1.72 4.96
C MET A 134 -1.99 -2.37 3.64
N LEU A 135 -2.06 -1.56 2.59
CA LEU A 135 -2.30 -2.00 1.23
C LEU A 135 -0.96 -2.29 0.56
N VAL A 136 -0.74 -3.52 0.10
CA VAL A 136 0.52 -3.96 -0.51
C VAL A 136 0.30 -4.39 -1.96
N LEU A 137 1.02 -3.75 -2.89
CA LEU A 137 0.96 -4.01 -4.33
C LEU A 137 2.26 -4.66 -4.83
N ASP A 138 2.17 -5.89 -5.32
CA ASP A 138 3.22 -6.46 -6.18
C ASP A 138 2.99 -6.01 -7.62
N LEU A 139 3.85 -5.10 -8.08
CA LEU A 139 3.75 -4.47 -9.39
C LEU A 139 4.09 -5.43 -10.54
N THR A 140 4.77 -6.55 -10.27
CA THR A 140 5.14 -7.53 -11.30
C THR A 140 4.14 -8.65 -11.39
N ALA A 141 3.73 -9.21 -10.25
CA ALA A 141 2.73 -10.27 -10.21
C ALA A 141 1.29 -9.72 -10.32
N ARG A 142 1.11 -8.40 -10.27
CA ARG A 142 -0.19 -7.70 -10.21
C ARG A 142 -1.06 -8.23 -9.07
N ARG A 143 -0.45 -8.36 -7.89
CA ARG A 143 -1.13 -8.84 -6.68
C ARG A 143 -1.39 -7.69 -5.75
N VAL A 144 -2.58 -7.69 -5.17
CA VAL A 144 -3.05 -6.69 -4.21
C VAL A 144 -3.40 -7.44 -2.94
N VAL A 145 -2.73 -7.11 -1.84
CA VAL A 145 -3.00 -7.72 -0.55
C VAL A 145 -3.21 -6.67 0.53
N VAL A 146 -4.03 -6.99 1.51
CA VAL A 146 -4.37 -6.14 2.65
C VAL A 146 -3.88 -6.81 3.92
N VAL A 147 -3.26 -6.02 4.80
CA VAL A 147 -2.82 -6.44 6.13
C VAL A 147 -3.39 -5.48 7.15
N GLU A 148 -4.06 -5.98 8.19
CA GLU A 148 -4.48 -5.13 9.30
C GLU A 148 -3.29 -4.74 10.16
N ASP A 149 -3.32 -3.54 10.73
CA ASP A 149 -2.26 -3.05 11.62
C ASP A 149 -1.92 -4.03 12.76
N GLU A 150 -2.92 -4.67 13.36
CA GLU A 150 -2.70 -5.63 14.44
C GLU A 150 -1.93 -6.89 14.01
N TYR A 151 -2.05 -7.28 12.74
CA TYR A 151 -1.28 -8.39 12.16
C TYR A 151 0.08 -7.92 11.63
N ALA A 152 0.18 -6.68 11.17
CA ALA A 152 1.44 -6.12 10.66
C ALA A 152 2.46 -5.85 11.79
N ARG A 153 2.05 -5.18 12.87
CA ARG A 153 2.97 -4.71 13.92
C ARG A 153 3.82 -5.81 14.57
N PRO A 154 3.28 -6.98 14.94
CA PRO A 154 4.09 -8.06 15.52
C PRO A 154 5.25 -8.51 14.62
N LEU A 155 5.09 -8.41 13.29
CA LEU A 155 6.05 -8.84 12.28
C LEU A 155 7.18 -7.84 12.01
N TYR A 156 7.17 -6.66 12.66
CA TYR A 156 8.20 -5.65 12.47
C TYR A 156 9.56 -6.11 12.99
N GLU A 157 10.58 -5.94 12.14
CA GLU A 157 11.97 -6.24 12.42
C GLU A 157 12.85 -5.04 12.07
N GLY A 158 13.85 -4.76 12.92
CA GLY A 158 14.83 -3.71 12.63
C GLY A 158 15.87 -4.19 11.63
N TYR A 159 16.13 -3.40 10.59
CA TYR A 159 17.21 -3.69 9.66
C TYR A 159 17.72 -2.40 9.00
N GLY A 160 19.03 -2.17 9.08
CA GLY A 160 19.65 -0.95 8.56
C GLY A 160 19.06 0.30 9.21
N ASP A 161 18.51 1.18 8.38
CA ASP A 161 17.97 2.50 8.74
C ASP A 161 16.43 2.51 8.93
N GLY A 162 15.79 1.33 8.99
CA GLY A 162 14.35 1.27 9.15
C GLY A 162 13.79 -0.02 9.72
N VAL A 163 12.45 -0.04 9.72
CA VAL A 163 11.64 -1.19 10.10
C VAL A 163 11.22 -1.91 8.83
N MET A 164 11.52 -3.20 8.79
CA MET A 164 11.17 -4.11 7.71
C MET A 164 10.04 -5.03 8.17
N ILE A 165 9.30 -5.55 7.19
CA ILE A 165 8.34 -6.62 7.38
C ILE A 165 8.57 -7.69 6.30
N LYS A 166 8.27 -8.93 6.64
CA LYS A 166 8.09 -10.03 5.70
C LYS A 166 6.70 -10.61 5.95
N LEU A 167 5.91 -10.77 4.90
CA LEU A 167 4.60 -11.38 4.98
C LEU A 167 4.70 -12.83 4.49
N ASP A 168 4.12 -13.75 5.22
CA ASP A 168 3.92 -15.15 4.86
C ASP A 168 2.41 -15.46 4.82
N ILE A 169 2.06 -16.66 4.36
CA ILE A 169 0.66 -17.12 4.30
C ILE A 169 -0.03 -16.95 5.66
N GLY A 170 -1.24 -16.38 5.64
CA GLY A 170 -2.01 -16.08 6.85
C GLY A 170 -1.68 -14.74 7.51
N ASN A 171 -0.69 -13.98 7.03
CA ASN A 171 -0.46 -12.60 7.48
C ASN A 171 -1.27 -11.55 6.71
N TYR A 172 -1.87 -11.92 5.59
CA TYR A 172 -2.52 -11.00 4.67
C TYR A 172 -3.79 -11.63 4.08
N PHE A 173 -4.70 -10.77 3.64
CA PHE A 173 -5.78 -11.12 2.73
C PHE A 173 -5.37 -10.73 1.30
N GLU A 174 -5.55 -11.63 0.33
CA GLU A 174 -5.31 -11.33 -1.08
C GLU A 174 -6.62 -10.98 -1.78
N CYS A 175 -6.67 -9.79 -2.38
CA CYS A 175 -7.85 -9.33 -3.10
C CYS A 175 -8.02 -10.08 -4.43
N GLU A 176 -9.23 -10.56 -4.68
CA GLU A 176 -9.63 -11.17 -5.95
C GLU A 176 -9.87 -10.09 -7.02
N ILE A 177 -8.80 -9.45 -7.51
CA ILE A 177 -8.89 -8.34 -8.48
C ILE A 177 -9.17 -8.80 -9.93
N GLY A 178 -9.34 -10.11 -10.15
CA GLY A 178 -9.55 -10.70 -11.47
C GLY A 178 -8.32 -10.62 -12.40
N SER A 179 -8.56 -10.82 -13.70
CA SER A 179 -7.52 -10.63 -14.72
C SER A 179 -7.35 -9.16 -15.03
N VAL A 180 -6.11 -8.68 -14.96
CA VAL A 180 -5.77 -7.29 -15.29
C VAL A 180 -5.37 -7.19 -16.76
N GLU A 181 -6.15 -6.42 -17.52
CA GLU A 181 -5.88 -6.00 -18.90
C GLU A 181 -5.52 -4.50 -18.90
N PRO A 182 -4.21 -4.16 -18.84
CA PRO A 182 -3.78 -2.79 -18.57
C PRO A 182 -4.22 -1.81 -19.65
N VAL A 183 -4.82 -0.70 -19.23
CA VAL A 183 -5.14 0.44 -20.09
C VAL A 183 -4.11 1.53 -19.85
N VAL A 184 -3.11 1.60 -20.73
CA VAL A 184 -1.97 2.53 -20.58
C VAL A 184 -2.37 3.97 -20.93
N PRO A 185 -1.82 4.99 -20.24
CA PRO A 185 -1.91 6.38 -20.68
C PRO A 185 -1.37 6.58 -22.10
N PRO A 186 -1.93 7.52 -22.89
CA PRO A 186 -1.52 7.75 -24.27
C PRO A 186 -0.16 8.44 -24.41
N THR A 187 0.39 9.00 -23.32
CA THR A 187 1.62 9.78 -23.32
C THR A 187 2.54 9.28 -22.23
N LYS A 188 3.83 9.12 -22.57
CA LYS A 188 4.90 8.83 -21.61
C LYS A 188 5.02 9.99 -20.62
N LEU A 189 5.03 9.67 -19.33
CA LEU A 189 5.06 10.70 -18.29
C LEU A 189 6.39 11.46 -18.33
N SER A 190 7.50 10.80 -18.64
CA SER A 190 8.81 11.45 -18.77
C SER A 190 8.78 12.58 -19.82
N ALA A 191 8.22 12.30 -20.99
CA ALA A 191 8.09 13.28 -22.08
C ALA A 191 7.17 14.45 -21.70
N ALA A 192 6.09 14.17 -20.97
CA ALA A 192 5.20 15.23 -20.48
C ALA A 192 5.87 16.12 -19.43
N ILE A 193 6.70 15.55 -18.55
CA ILE A 193 7.49 16.30 -17.57
C ILE A 193 8.53 17.18 -18.29
N GLU A 194 9.30 16.62 -19.22
CA GLU A 194 10.33 17.37 -19.95
C GLU A 194 9.72 18.56 -20.68
N LYS A 195 8.63 18.34 -21.43
CA LYS A 195 7.90 19.42 -22.09
C LYS A 195 7.45 20.50 -21.10
N SER A 196 6.95 20.10 -19.93
CA SER A 196 6.50 21.05 -18.91
C SER A 196 7.66 21.88 -18.34
N ILE A 197 8.85 21.29 -18.22
CA ILE A 197 10.08 21.99 -17.79
C ILE A 197 10.54 22.97 -18.87
N GLU A 198 10.60 22.54 -20.13
CA GLU A 198 10.95 23.41 -21.26
C GLU A 198 10.00 24.61 -21.37
N ASP A 199 8.70 24.36 -21.30
CA ASP A 199 7.66 25.40 -21.34
C ASP A 199 7.83 26.41 -20.18
N TYR A 200 8.19 25.94 -18.98
CA TYR A 200 8.43 26.80 -17.81
C TYR A 200 9.71 27.64 -17.90
N LEU A 201 10.77 27.09 -18.50
CA LEU A 201 12.06 27.77 -18.65
C LEU A 201 12.10 28.79 -19.81
N ASN A 202 11.09 28.77 -20.68
CA ASN A 202 10.96 29.71 -21.80
C ASN A 202 10.28 31.02 -21.36
N PHE A 203 10.97 31.83 -20.54
CA PHE A 203 10.52 33.13 -20.02
C PHE A 203 11.17 34.33 -20.72
#